data_AF-A0A966QP78-F1
#
_entry.id   AF-A0A966QP78-F1
#
_cell.length_a   1.000
_cell.length_b   1.000
_cell.length_c   1.000
_cell.angle_alpha   90.00
_cell.angle_beta   90.00
_cell.angle_gamma   90.00
#
_symmetry.space_group_name_H-M   'P 1'
#
loop_
_entity.id
_entity.type
_entity.pdbx_description
1 polymer ?
#
loop_
_entity_poly.entity_id
_entity_poly.type
_entity_poly.pdbx_seq_one_letter_code
_entity_poly.pdbx_strand_id
1 'polypeptide(L)'
;LARRELQAIADEVVPAGLAWEWNQVLMDFGATVCTARAPRCGECVLSSSCGWAGSNGEDPAPLTAGTSRPQGRFEGSDRQARGKLLKELTRRGVRSGDAARVMGDLDQDRADRLVGQLRAEGLIVDRDGFLSLP
;
A
#
# COMPACT_ATOMS: atom_id res chain seq x y z
N LEU A 1 19.45 7.13 4.33
CA LEU A 1 19.08 8.47 3.84
C LEU A 1 17.68 8.80 4.34
N ALA A 2 17.42 10.05 4.75
CA ALA A 2 16.07 10.49 5.09
C ALA A 2 15.18 10.53 3.84
N ARG A 3 13.85 10.42 4.02
CA ARG A 3 12.86 10.43 2.92
C ARG A 3 13.05 11.59 1.93
N ARG A 4 13.39 12.79 2.42
CA ARG A 4 13.61 13.98 1.58
C ARG A 4 14.87 13.88 0.73
N GLU A 5 15.95 13.32 1.27
CA GLU A 5 17.21 13.16 0.55
C GLU A 5 17.05 12.14 -0.59
N LEU A 6 16.30 11.06 -0.35
CA LEU A 6 15.95 10.10 -1.40
C LEU A 6 15.09 10.71 -2.50
N GLN A 7 14.10 11.52 -2.12
CA GLN A 7 13.24 12.18 -3.10
C GLN A 7 14.07 13.10 -4.00
N ALA A 8 15.01 13.86 -3.43
CA ALA A 8 15.89 14.73 -4.22
C ALA A 8 16.74 13.94 -5.23
N ILE A 9 17.31 12.80 -4.83
CA ILE A 9 18.06 11.93 -5.75
C ILE A 9 17.13 11.36 -6.83
N ALA A 10 15.92 10.92 -6.45
CA ALA A 10 14.94 10.40 -7.40
C ALA A 10 14.55 11.45 -8.44
N ASP A 11 14.31 12.69 -8.00
CA ASP A 11 13.96 13.81 -8.89
C ASP A 11 15.12 14.17 -9.83
N GLU A 12 16.38 14.00 -9.41
CA GLU A 12 17.56 14.27 -10.23
C GLU A 12 17.78 13.23 -11.34
N VAL A 13 17.46 11.95 -11.08
CA VAL A 13 17.74 10.87 -12.05
C VAL A 13 16.63 10.64 -13.06
N VAL A 14 15.41 11.16 -12.83
CA VAL A 14 14.28 11.00 -13.76
C VAL A 14 14.51 11.87 -14.99
N PRO A 15 14.55 11.29 -16.21
CA PRO A 15 14.72 12.09 -17.43
C PRO A 15 13.50 12.99 -17.68
N ALA A 16 13.76 14.22 -18.12
CA ALA A 16 12.70 15.19 -18.42
C ALA A 16 11.73 14.63 -19.48
N GLY A 17 10.44 14.65 -19.17
CA GLY A 17 9.37 14.16 -20.06
C GLY A 17 9.14 12.64 -20.04
N LEU A 18 9.96 11.86 -19.32
CA LEU A 18 9.84 10.39 -19.24
C LEU A 18 9.47 9.89 -17.85
N ALA A 19 8.89 10.74 -17.01
CA ALA A 19 8.59 10.40 -15.62
C ALA A 19 7.64 9.19 -15.49
N TRP A 20 6.71 9.03 -16.44
CA TRP A 20 5.80 7.89 -16.42
C TRP A 20 6.53 6.58 -16.74
N GLU A 21 7.23 6.54 -17.88
CA GLU A 21 8.00 5.38 -18.34
C GLU A 21 9.08 4.98 -17.33
N TRP A 22 9.83 5.97 -16.82
CA TRP A 22 10.89 5.76 -15.84
C TRP A 22 10.36 5.08 -14.57
N ASN A 23 9.26 5.59 -14.02
CA ASN A 23 8.68 5.02 -12.81
C ASN A 23 8.11 3.62 -13.05
N GLN A 24 7.51 3.35 -14.21
CA GLN A 24 7.05 2.00 -14.56
C GLN A 24 8.21 1.01 -14.63
N VAL A 25 9.28 1.36 -15.36
CA VAL A 25 10.47 0.52 -15.49
C VAL A 25 11.13 0.30 -14.12
N LEU A 26 11.22 1.32 -13.28
CA LEU A 26 11.82 1.21 -11.95
C LEU A 26 11.01 0.29 -11.02
N MET A 27 9.68 0.38 -11.06
CA MET A 27 8.78 -0.52 -10.31
C MET A 27 8.92 -1.97 -10.78
N ASP A 28 8.88 -2.20 -12.09
CA ASP A 28 9.02 -3.54 -12.68
C ASP A 28 10.39 -4.16 -12.36
N PHE A 29 11.45 -3.35 -12.46
CA PHE A 29 12.82 -3.74 -12.12
C PHE A 29 12.94 -4.13 -10.64
N GLY A 30 12.35 -3.34 -9.72
CA GLY A 30 12.32 -3.67 -8.29
C GLY A 30 11.49 -4.92 -7.96
N ALA A 31 10.45 -5.20 -8.75
CA ALA A 31 9.60 -6.37 -8.57
C ALA A 31 10.21 -7.67 -9.12
N THR A 32 11.04 -7.59 -10.17
CA THR A 32 11.50 -8.77 -10.92
C THR A 32 13.00 -9.06 -10.79
N VAL A 33 13.84 -8.02 -10.64
CA VAL A 33 15.31 -8.14 -10.61
C VAL A 33 15.86 -7.72 -9.26
N CYS A 34 15.67 -6.46 -8.84
CA CYS A 34 16.21 -5.92 -7.60
C CYS A 34 15.25 -6.15 -6.40
N THR A 35 14.86 -7.41 -6.18
CA THR A 35 13.88 -7.78 -5.15
C THR A 35 14.45 -7.72 -3.73
N ALA A 36 13.59 -7.47 -2.73
CA ALA A 36 14.00 -7.23 -1.35
C ALA A 36 14.63 -8.44 -0.61
N ARG A 37 14.38 -9.68 -1.04
CA ARG A 37 14.87 -10.89 -0.33
C ARG A 37 15.92 -11.68 -1.09
N ALA A 38 15.78 -11.75 -2.41
CA ALA A 38 16.65 -12.53 -3.29
C ALA A 38 16.79 -11.81 -4.63
N PRO A 39 17.52 -10.68 -4.66
CA PRO A 39 17.73 -9.95 -5.90
C PRO A 39 18.58 -10.76 -6.88
N ARG A 40 18.25 -10.65 -8.17
CA ARG A 40 18.95 -11.33 -9.27
C ARG A 40 20.13 -10.50 -9.74
N CYS A 41 21.14 -10.32 -8.89
CA CYS A 41 22.27 -9.45 -9.19
C CYS A 41 23.03 -9.83 -10.48
N GLY A 42 23.03 -11.10 -10.87
CA GLY A 42 23.62 -11.56 -12.15
C GLY A 42 22.87 -11.10 -13.40
N GLU A 43 21.59 -10.73 -13.27
CA GLU A 43 20.75 -10.17 -14.35
C GLU A 43 20.61 -8.63 -14.23
N CYS A 44 21.16 -8.04 -13.17
CA CYS A 44 20.99 -6.63 -12.84
C CYS A 44 21.87 -5.73 -13.72
N VAL A 45 21.22 -4.87 -14.51
CA VAL A 45 21.89 -3.88 -15.37
C VAL A 45 22.70 -2.84 -14.60
N LEU A 46 22.43 -2.67 -13.30
CA LEU A 46 23.15 -1.74 -12.43
C LEU A 46 24.29 -2.42 -11.65
N SER A 47 24.50 -3.74 -11.81
CA SER A 47 25.42 -4.52 -10.97
C SER A 47 26.85 -3.96 -10.92
N SER A 48 27.37 -3.47 -12.04
CA SER A 48 28.73 -2.93 -12.14
C SER A 48 28.94 -1.61 -11.39
N SER A 49 27.87 -0.87 -11.10
CA SER A 49 27.90 0.40 -10.36
C SER A 49 27.09 0.35 -9.06
N CYS A 50 26.55 -0.80 -8.70
CA CYS A 50 25.71 -0.97 -7.52
C CYS A 50 26.61 -1.11 -6.29
N GLY A 51 26.61 -0.08 -5.43
CA GLY A 51 27.34 -0.10 -4.16
C GLY A 51 26.90 -1.18 -3.17
N TRP A 52 25.74 -1.81 -3.39
CA TRP A 52 25.25 -2.92 -2.57
C TRP A 52 25.70 -4.30 -3.08
N ALA A 53 25.68 -4.52 -4.40
CA ALA A 53 26.02 -5.84 -4.97
C ALA A 53 27.45 -6.30 -4.62
N GLY A 54 28.38 -5.37 -4.43
CA GLY A 54 29.78 -5.64 -4.07
C GLY A 54 30.11 -5.58 -2.58
N SER A 55 29.16 -5.23 -1.71
CA SER A 55 29.48 -4.94 -0.30
C SER A 55 29.29 -6.11 0.66
N ASN A 56 28.80 -7.28 0.20
CA ASN A 56 28.29 -8.36 1.08
C ASN A 56 27.31 -7.84 2.17
N GLY A 57 26.81 -6.62 1.99
CA GLY A 57 26.40 -5.75 3.08
C GLY A 57 24.92 -5.83 3.35
N GLU A 58 24.55 -5.47 4.59
CA GLU A 58 23.18 -5.26 4.99
C GLU A 58 22.47 -4.35 3.99
N ASP A 59 21.30 -4.79 3.52
CA ASP A 59 20.44 -4.02 2.63
C ASP A 59 20.29 -2.59 3.18
N PRO A 60 20.55 -1.53 2.40
CA PRO A 60 20.35 -0.16 2.85
C PRO A 60 18.87 0.24 2.87
N ALA A 61 17.97 -0.53 2.23
CA ALA A 61 16.54 -0.24 2.14
C ALA A 61 15.80 -0.19 3.49
N PRO A 62 16.05 -1.08 4.49
CA PRO A 62 15.45 -0.99 5.82
C PRO A 62 15.75 0.33 6.55
N LEU A 63 16.89 0.98 6.27
CA LEU A 63 17.30 2.26 6.86
C LEU A 63 16.75 3.48 6.12
N THR A 64 16.14 3.27 4.95
CA THR A 64 15.95 4.29 3.93
C THR A 64 14.50 4.32 3.43
N ALA A 65 13.82 3.19 3.47
CA ALA A 65 12.40 3.06 3.21
C ALA A 65 11.60 3.53 4.43
N GLY A 66 11.27 4.82 4.47
CA GLY A 66 10.31 5.41 5.42
C GLY A 66 8.87 4.84 5.34
N THR A 67 8.71 3.61 4.86
CA THR A 67 7.46 2.89 4.59
C THR A 67 7.46 1.47 5.15
N SER A 68 8.60 0.93 5.57
CA SER A 68 8.77 -0.49 5.94
C SER A 68 8.37 -0.81 7.38
N ARG A 69 7.27 -0.24 7.89
CA ARG A 69 6.63 -0.92 9.03
C ARG A 69 6.11 -2.23 8.49
N PRO A 70 6.50 -3.39 9.07
CA PRO A 70 5.93 -4.66 8.67
C PRO A 70 4.41 -4.53 8.69
N GLN A 71 3.78 -4.83 7.56
CA GLN A 71 2.33 -4.81 7.50
C GLN A 71 1.80 -5.75 8.59
N GLY A 72 0.97 -5.21 9.49
CA GLY A 72 0.42 -5.98 10.61
C GLY A 72 -0.37 -7.21 10.12
N ARG A 73 -0.77 -8.09 11.05
CA ARG A 73 -1.59 -9.28 10.71
C ARG A 73 -2.86 -8.87 9.95
N PHE A 74 -3.31 -9.70 9.01
CA PHE A 74 -4.55 -9.44 8.27
C PHE A 74 -5.77 -9.69 9.16
N GLU A 75 -5.74 -10.79 9.91
CA GLU A 75 -6.82 -11.12 10.83
C GLU A 75 -6.96 -10.06 11.93
N GLY A 76 -8.19 -9.59 12.14
CA GLY A 76 -8.55 -8.56 13.10
C GLY A 76 -8.22 -7.12 12.66
N SER A 77 -7.66 -6.91 11.47
CA SER A 77 -7.22 -5.59 11.01
C SER A 77 -8.34 -4.76 10.36
N ASP A 78 -8.16 -3.43 10.33
CA ASP A 78 -9.12 -2.51 9.71
C ASP A 78 -9.33 -2.78 8.23
N ARG A 79 -8.28 -3.21 7.51
CA ARG A 79 -8.38 -3.62 6.10
C ARG A 79 -9.29 -4.84 5.90
N GLN A 80 -9.27 -5.80 6.83
CA GLN A 80 -10.13 -6.98 6.76
C GLN A 80 -11.59 -6.57 7.01
N ALA A 81 -11.84 -5.77 8.05
CA ALA A 81 -13.17 -5.26 8.38
C ALA A 81 -13.80 -4.46 7.24
N ARG A 82 -13.05 -3.50 6.68
CA ARG A 82 -13.47 -2.72 5.50
C ARG A 82 -13.79 -3.63 4.32
N GLY A 83 -12.92 -4.61 4.04
CA GLY A 83 -13.13 -5.58 2.97
C GLY A 83 -14.39 -6.43 3.15
N LYS A 84 -14.71 -6.85 4.38
CA LYS A 84 -15.95 -7.57 4.69
C LYS A 84 -17.19 -6.73 4.36
N LEU A 85 -17.21 -5.45 4.78
CA LEU A 85 -18.32 -4.55 4.45
C LEU A 85 -18.43 -4.33 2.94
N LEU A 86 -17.35 -3.96 2.26
CA LEU A 86 -17.35 -3.74 0.81
C LEU A 86 -17.83 -4.98 0.05
N LYS A 87 -17.38 -6.18 0.45
CA LYS A 87 -17.82 -7.45 -0.14
C LYS A 87 -19.31 -7.72 0.06
N GLU A 88 -19.88 -7.36 1.19
CA GLU A 88 -21.32 -7.49 1.41
C GLU A 88 -22.10 -6.47 0.57
N LEU A 89 -21.58 -5.24 0.44
CA LEU A 89 -22.17 -4.18 -0.38
C LEU A 89 -22.18 -4.49 -1.88
N THR A 90 -21.29 -5.36 -2.38
CA THR A 90 -21.39 -5.86 -3.76
C THR A 90 -22.62 -6.76 -3.98
N ARG A 91 -23.24 -7.26 -2.91
CA ARG A 91 -24.39 -8.17 -2.98
C ARG A 91 -25.69 -7.46 -2.65
N ARG A 92 -25.67 -6.59 -1.63
CA ARG A 92 -26.85 -5.85 -1.16
C ARG A 92 -26.44 -4.66 -0.29
N GLY A 93 -27.34 -3.69 -0.17
CA GLY A 93 -27.20 -2.63 0.83
C GLY A 93 -27.21 -3.19 2.26
N VAL A 94 -26.53 -2.49 3.17
CA VAL A 94 -26.41 -2.84 4.59
C VAL A 94 -26.95 -1.68 5.41
N ARG A 95 -27.81 -1.94 6.41
CA ARG A 95 -28.23 -0.88 7.34
C ARG A 95 -27.00 -0.36 8.09
N SER A 96 -26.88 0.95 8.28
CA SER A 96 -25.71 1.55 8.94
C SER A 96 -25.48 0.97 10.35
N GLY A 97 -26.57 0.67 11.09
CA GLY A 97 -26.49 -0.01 12.39
C GLY A 97 -26.04 -1.48 12.36
N ASP A 98 -26.06 -2.14 11.20
CA ASP A 98 -25.58 -3.52 11.03
C ASP A 98 -24.09 -3.58 10.63
N ALA A 99 -23.46 -2.43 10.37
CA ALA A 99 -22.08 -2.36 9.86
C ALA A 99 -21.09 -3.08 10.79
N ALA A 100 -21.20 -2.89 12.11
CA ALA A 100 -20.32 -3.51 13.09
C ALA A 100 -20.30 -5.04 12.99
N ARG A 101 -21.50 -5.64 12.85
CA ARG A 101 -21.68 -7.09 12.68
C ARG A 101 -21.08 -7.59 11.36
N VAL A 102 -21.41 -6.92 10.25
CA VAL A 102 -20.88 -7.27 8.92
C VAL A 102 -19.36 -7.16 8.87
N MET A 103 -18.78 -6.19 9.56
CA MET A 103 -17.34 -5.97 9.66
C MET A 103 -16.59 -7.00 10.53
N GLY A 104 -17.30 -7.98 11.10
CA GLY A 104 -16.74 -9.03 11.93
C GLY A 104 -16.90 -8.76 13.42
N ASP A 105 -18.11 -8.38 13.82
CA ASP A 105 -18.50 -8.16 15.21
C ASP A 105 -17.59 -7.16 15.94
N LEU A 106 -17.34 -6.02 15.30
CA LEU A 106 -16.55 -4.93 15.88
C LEU A 106 -17.33 -4.19 16.98
N ASP A 107 -16.61 -3.45 17.82
CA ASP A 107 -17.21 -2.39 18.62
C ASP A 107 -17.76 -1.26 17.72
N GLN A 108 -18.80 -0.57 18.21
CA GLN A 108 -19.53 0.42 17.43
C GLN A 108 -18.64 1.62 17.04
N ASP A 109 -17.80 2.11 17.96
CA ASP A 109 -16.92 3.26 17.71
C ASP A 109 -15.92 2.98 16.58
N ARG A 110 -15.36 1.76 16.56
CA ARG A 110 -14.47 1.31 15.48
C ARG A 110 -15.22 1.16 14.16
N ALA A 111 -16.41 0.57 14.18
CA ALA A 111 -17.23 0.42 12.98
C ALA A 111 -17.59 1.79 12.37
N ASP A 112 -18.06 2.73 13.19
CA ASP A 112 -18.45 4.07 12.76
C ASP A 112 -17.27 4.85 12.19
N ARG A 113 -16.09 4.74 12.82
CA ARG A 113 -14.86 5.34 12.29
C ARG A 113 -14.51 4.79 10.90
N LEU A 114 -14.58 3.48 10.71
CA LEU A 114 -14.25 2.84 9.43
C LEU A 114 -15.28 3.14 8.34
N VAL A 115 -16.57 3.17 8.69
CA VAL A 115 -17.65 3.61 7.79
C VAL A 115 -17.43 5.06 7.37
N GLY A 116 -17.09 5.94 8.32
CA GLY A 116 -16.75 7.34 8.04
C GLY A 116 -15.58 7.50 7.07
N GLN A 117 -14.52 6.71 7.24
CA GLN A 117 -13.37 6.68 6.32
C GLN A 117 -13.78 6.20 4.92
N LEU A 118 -14.52 5.09 4.82
CA LEU A 118 -15.01 4.57 3.54
C LEU A 118 -15.88 5.59 2.80
N ARG A 119 -16.69 6.37 3.51
CA ARG A 119 -17.48 7.48 2.95
C ARG A 119 -16.60 8.62 2.47
N ALA A 120 -15.61 9.04 3.27
CA ALA A 120 -14.68 10.10 2.91
C ALA A 120 -13.83 9.76 1.67
N GLU A 121 -13.50 8.48 1.51
CA GLU A 121 -12.80 7.95 0.34
C GLU A 121 -13.71 7.78 -0.89
N GLY A 122 -15.02 8.00 -0.76
CA GLY A 122 -15.99 7.82 -1.85
C GLY A 122 -16.25 6.35 -2.22
N LEU A 123 -15.92 5.40 -1.34
CA LEU A 123 -16.10 3.97 -1.60
C LEU A 123 -17.51 3.46 -1.26
N ILE A 124 -18.24 4.18 -0.41
CA ILE A 124 -19.62 3.87 -0.02
C ILE A 124 -20.42 5.16 0.13
N VAL A 125 -21.74 5.06 -0.02
CA VAL A 125 -22.71 6.12 0.29
C VAL A 125 -23.70 5.64 1.34
N ASP A 126 -24.15 6.55 2.19
CA ASP A 126 -25.24 6.32 3.14
C ASP A 126 -26.46 7.10 2.65
N ARG A 127 -27.56 6.38 2.36
CA ARG A 127 -28.86 6.95 2.00
C ARG A 127 -29.86 6.52 3.07
N ASP A 128 -30.26 7.46 3.91
CA ASP A 128 -31.28 7.26 4.96
C ASP A 128 -30.98 6.07 5.90
N GLY A 129 -29.72 5.88 6.28
CA GLY A 129 -29.30 4.81 7.18
C GLY A 129 -29.06 3.47 6.47
N PHE A 130 -28.90 3.49 5.15
CA PHE A 130 -28.50 2.35 4.34
C PHE A 130 -27.21 2.65 3.59
N LEU A 131 -26.18 1.86 3.91
CA LEU A 131 -24.90 1.82 3.22
C LEU A 131 -25.04 1.06 1.90
N SER A 132 -24.47 1.61 0.85
CA SER A 132 -24.38 1.02 -0.49
C SER A 132 -23.07 1.43 -1.16
N LEU A 133 -22.69 0.73 -2.23
CA LEU A 133 -21.69 1.27 -3.16
C LEU A 133 -22.27 2.53 -3.83
N PRO A 134 -21.44 3.51 -4.24
CA PRO A 134 -21.88 4.77 -4.84
C PRO A 134 -22.88 4.63 -5.98
#